data_AF-A0A7S0YXG4-F1
#
_entry.id   AF-A0A7S0YXG4-F1
#
_cell.length_a   1.000
_cell.length_b   1.000
_cell.length_c   1.000
_cell.angle_alpha   90.00
_cell.angle_beta   90.00
_cell.angle_gamma   90.00
#
_symmetry.space_group_name_H-M   'P 1'
#
loop_
_entity.id
_entity.type
_entity.pdbx_description
1 polymer ?
#
loop_
_entity_poly.entity_id
_entity_poly.type
_entity_poly.pdbx_seq_one_letter_code
_entity_poly.pdbx_strand_id
1 'polypeptide(L)'
;LPLPRPRPFADPLKSRFTFPFQPCQVPERGLHIRLLRVSDVDEDLEFELYRRYQLSQHPSKDDTISKSGFKRFLLHSPLVYVSRKQDPNAPLCGFGSFHQQYWIDGRLVAVGVIDVLPRGLSSKYLFWDPDFAAWSPGRFTALHEIRFVRDLISQSSGLKYYYLGFYIHTCAKMRYKAEYGPSELLCPFSKMWVALTDQVVKALDDAVIPLDAGPDKKGRKERRGKGTVRNEEEEDSEGDDEWICETKKGNEEEEEGNEEEGNEEEGNEEE
;
A
#
# COMPACT_ATOMS: atom_id res chain seq x y z
N LEU A 1 15.10 80.49 -33.44
CA LEU A 1 14.09 79.46 -33.80
C LEU A 1 14.78 78.10 -33.94
N PRO A 2 14.45 77.15 -33.05
CA PRO A 2 14.48 75.72 -33.40
C PRO A 2 13.08 75.09 -33.18
N LEU A 3 12.75 74.12 -34.05
CA LEU A 3 11.45 73.48 -34.22
C LEU A 3 10.94 72.72 -32.97
N PRO A 4 9.61 72.58 -32.78
CA PRO A 4 9.04 71.89 -31.62
C PRO A 4 9.26 70.36 -31.71
N ARG A 5 9.57 69.74 -30.56
CA ARG A 5 9.70 68.28 -30.43
C ARG A 5 8.32 67.62 -30.56
N PRO A 6 8.20 66.44 -31.21
CA PRO A 6 6.94 65.73 -31.32
C PRO A 6 6.49 65.19 -29.94
N ARG A 7 5.17 65.25 -29.69
CA ARG A 7 4.52 64.67 -28.51
C ARG A 7 4.56 63.13 -28.58
N PRO A 8 4.62 62.43 -27.43
CA PRO A 8 4.73 60.98 -27.41
C PRO A 8 3.45 60.34 -27.98
N PHE A 9 3.65 59.31 -28.81
CA PHE A 9 2.58 58.41 -29.23
C PHE A 9 1.96 57.76 -27.98
N ALA A 10 0.67 58.01 -27.77
CA ALA A 10 -0.11 57.26 -26.80
C ALA A 10 -0.39 55.86 -27.40
N ASP A 11 0.21 54.83 -26.79
CA ASP A 11 -0.04 53.44 -27.12
C ASP A 11 -1.46 53.04 -26.66
N PRO A 12 -2.41 52.71 -27.56
CA PRO A 12 -3.81 52.47 -27.20
C PRO A 12 -4.06 51.07 -26.60
N LEU A 13 -3.03 50.26 -26.34
CA LEU A 13 -3.20 48.87 -25.87
C LEU A 13 -2.96 48.67 -24.37
N LYS A 14 -3.06 49.73 -23.55
CA LYS A 14 -3.19 49.59 -22.09
C LYS A 14 -4.64 49.44 -21.67
N SER A 15 -5.27 48.31 -22.00
CA SER A 15 -6.41 47.85 -21.22
C SER A 15 -6.64 46.35 -21.40
N ARG A 16 -6.83 45.68 -20.25
CA ARG A 16 -7.41 44.35 -20.05
C ARG A 16 -6.48 43.18 -20.40
N PHE A 17 -5.68 42.79 -19.41
CA PHE A 17 -5.72 41.49 -18.72
C PHE A 17 -4.52 41.44 -17.78
N THR A 18 -4.58 42.17 -16.66
CA THR A 18 -3.73 41.84 -15.51
C THR A 18 -4.33 40.58 -14.89
N PHE A 19 -3.90 39.42 -15.35
CA PHE A 19 -4.01 38.21 -14.54
C PHE A 19 -3.30 38.51 -13.22
N PRO A 20 -3.92 38.21 -12.05
CA PRO A 20 -3.18 38.28 -10.81
C PRO A 20 -1.96 37.37 -10.99
N PHE A 21 -0.76 37.94 -10.84
CA PHE A 21 0.46 37.17 -10.71
C PHE A 21 0.33 36.41 -9.39
N GLN A 22 -0.30 35.22 -9.45
CA GLN A 22 -0.06 34.22 -8.42
C GLN A 22 1.44 33.91 -8.53
N PRO A 23 2.24 34.11 -7.47
CA PRO A 23 3.60 33.62 -7.49
C PRO A 23 3.50 32.15 -7.86
N CYS A 24 4.12 31.77 -8.98
CA CYS A 24 4.33 30.39 -9.34
C CYS A 24 5.07 29.80 -8.14
N GLN A 25 4.34 29.08 -7.28
CA GLN A 25 4.95 28.29 -6.24
C GLN A 25 5.68 27.19 -7.01
N VAL A 26 6.93 27.47 -7.34
CA VAL A 26 7.85 26.43 -7.80
C VAL A 26 7.76 25.37 -6.70
N PRO A 27 7.27 24.16 -6.98
CA PRO A 27 7.19 23.13 -5.96
C PRO A 27 8.59 23.01 -5.36
N GLU A 28 8.69 23.05 -4.03
CA GLU A 28 9.94 22.69 -3.38
C GLU A 28 10.39 21.36 -3.98
N ARG A 29 11.61 21.33 -4.53
CA ARG A 29 12.14 20.12 -5.13
C ARG A 29 12.34 19.10 -4.01
N GLY A 30 11.81 17.89 -4.19
CA GLY A 30 11.98 16.81 -3.23
C GLY A 30 10.71 16.07 -2.85
N LEU A 31 10.88 15.12 -1.94
CA LEU A 31 9.82 14.28 -1.39
C LEU A 31 9.19 14.97 -0.18
N HIS A 32 7.88 15.20 -0.24
CA HIS A 32 7.08 15.70 0.87
C HIS A 32 6.01 14.69 1.24
N ILE A 33 5.88 14.39 2.54
CA ILE A 33 4.89 13.46 3.04
C ILE A 33 3.90 14.24 3.90
N ARG A 34 2.61 14.12 3.58
CA ARG A 34 1.52 14.80 4.29
C ARG A 34 0.60 13.77 4.92
N LEU A 35 0.21 14.00 6.15
CA LEU A 35 -0.80 13.21 6.85
C LEU A 35 -2.10 14.00 6.88
N LEU A 36 -3.14 13.49 6.23
CA LEU A 36 -4.46 14.11 6.18
C LEU A 36 -5.48 13.20 6.85
N ARG A 37 -6.44 13.77 7.57
CA ARG A 37 -7.63 13.00 7.96
C ARG A 37 -8.42 12.66 6.72
N VAL A 38 -9.12 11.54 6.75
CA VAL A 38 -10.00 11.13 5.64
C VAL A 38 -11.09 12.17 5.33
N SER A 39 -11.47 13.02 6.28
CA SER A 39 -12.40 14.13 6.04
C SER A 39 -11.80 15.30 5.26
N ASP A 40 -10.47 15.38 5.17
CA ASP A 40 -9.74 16.56 4.68
C ASP A 40 -9.02 16.31 3.34
N VAL A 41 -9.20 15.12 2.75
CA VAL A 41 -8.58 14.74 1.47
C VAL A 41 -9.32 15.31 0.26
N ASP A 42 -8.54 15.66 -0.76
CA ASP A 42 -9.06 15.95 -2.10
C ASP A 42 -9.39 14.63 -2.80
N GLU A 43 -10.67 14.28 -2.80
CA GLU A 43 -11.15 13.00 -3.33
C GLU A 43 -10.91 12.85 -4.83
N ASP A 44 -10.95 13.94 -5.60
CA ASP A 44 -10.76 13.91 -7.06
C ASP A 44 -9.31 13.62 -7.40
N LEU A 45 -8.40 14.32 -6.72
CA LEU A 45 -6.96 14.13 -6.87
C LEU A 45 -6.54 12.70 -6.55
N GLU A 46 -6.99 12.14 -5.42
CA GLU A 46 -6.63 10.79 -5.03
C GLU A 46 -7.31 9.72 -5.89
N PHE A 47 -8.55 9.95 -6.31
CA PHE A 47 -9.25 9.02 -7.18
C PHE A 47 -8.55 8.85 -8.53
N GLU A 48 -8.01 9.93 -9.11
CA GLU A 48 -7.25 9.86 -10.36
C GLU A 48 -6.02 8.95 -10.23
N LEU A 49 -5.26 9.10 -9.14
CA LEU A 49 -4.13 8.23 -8.84
C LEU A 49 -4.58 6.78 -8.61
N TYR A 50 -5.65 6.57 -7.84
CA TYR A 50 -6.21 5.26 -7.58
C TYR A 50 -6.64 4.56 -8.87
N ARG A 51 -7.33 5.27 -9.78
CA ARG A 51 -7.77 4.71 -11.06
C ARG A 51 -6.58 4.28 -11.93
N ARG A 52 -5.56 5.14 -12.05
CA ARG A 52 -4.32 4.79 -12.76
C ARG A 52 -3.66 3.53 -12.19
N TYR A 53 -3.55 3.46 -10.87
CA TYR A 53 -3.01 2.28 -10.18
C TYR A 53 -3.84 1.03 -10.47
N GLN A 54 -5.16 1.09 -10.30
CA GLN A 54 -6.06 -0.04 -10.56
C GLN A 54 -5.97 -0.56 -11.99
N LEU A 55 -5.95 0.34 -12.99
CA LEU A 55 -5.79 -0.04 -14.40
C LEU A 55 -4.46 -0.74 -14.67
N SER A 56 -3.38 -0.34 -13.98
CA SER A 56 -2.08 -0.99 -14.12
C SER A 56 -2.07 -2.41 -13.55
N GLN A 57 -2.80 -2.66 -12.46
CA GLN A 57 -2.88 -3.97 -11.82
C GLN A 57 -3.93 -4.87 -12.46
N HIS A 58 -4.99 -4.28 -13.02
CA HIS A 58 -6.14 -4.97 -13.59
C HIS A 58 -6.59 -4.32 -14.92
N PRO A 59 -5.85 -4.54 -16.03
CA PRO A 59 -6.13 -3.89 -17.32
C PRO A 59 -7.54 -4.16 -17.88
N SER A 60 -8.16 -5.29 -17.52
CA SER A 60 -9.51 -5.68 -17.98
C SER A 60 -10.66 -5.03 -17.21
N LYS A 61 -10.40 -4.22 -16.18
CA LYS A 61 -11.40 -3.73 -15.23
C LYS A 61 -11.82 -2.25 -15.41
N ASP A 62 -11.47 -1.59 -16.52
CA ASP A 62 -11.72 -0.13 -16.67
C ASP A 62 -13.16 0.30 -16.33
N ASP A 63 -14.14 -0.39 -16.91
CA ASP A 63 -15.57 -0.08 -16.72
C ASP A 63 -16.07 -0.28 -15.27
N THR A 64 -15.30 -0.95 -14.42
CA THR A 64 -15.68 -1.26 -13.03
C THR A 64 -15.10 -0.29 -12.01
N ILE A 65 -14.09 0.51 -12.39
CA ILE A 65 -13.39 1.42 -11.47
C ILE A 65 -14.20 2.70 -11.30
N SER A 66 -15.03 2.74 -10.26
CA SER A 66 -15.92 3.86 -9.96
C SER A 66 -15.44 4.71 -8.79
N LYS A 67 -15.71 6.03 -8.85
CA LYS A 67 -15.44 6.95 -7.75
C LYS A 67 -16.25 6.61 -6.49
N SER A 68 -17.47 6.11 -6.64
CA SER A 68 -18.29 5.64 -5.52
C SER A 68 -17.69 4.42 -4.83
N GLY A 69 -17.14 3.47 -5.60
CA GLY A 69 -16.39 2.32 -5.06
C GLY A 69 -15.15 2.76 -4.29
N PHE A 70 -14.36 3.67 -4.86
CA PHE A 70 -13.20 4.28 -4.17
C PHE A 70 -13.61 4.94 -2.84
N LYS A 71 -14.65 5.77 -2.84
CA LYS A 71 -15.15 6.41 -1.61
C LYS A 71 -15.56 5.38 -0.56
N ARG A 72 -16.35 4.39 -0.95
CA ARG A 72 -16.82 3.33 -0.03
C ARG A 72 -15.66 2.55 0.56
N PHE A 73 -14.63 2.27 -0.24
CA PHE A 73 -13.50 1.45 0.17
C PHE A 73 -12.47 2.22 1.00
N LEU A 74 -12.09 3.42 0.57
CA LEU A 74 -10.94 4.16 1.12
C LEU A 74 -11.32 5.40 1.93
N LEU A 75 -12.47 6.03 1.66
CA LEU A 75 -12.90 7.24 2.36
C LEU A 75 -13.98 7.02 3.42
N HIS A 76 -14.74 5.92 3.32
CA HIS A 76 -15.68 5.57 4.38
C HIS A 76 -14.94 4.79 5.48
N SER A 77 -14.96 5.33 6.69
CA SER A 77 -14.40 4.69 7.87
C SER A 77 -15.41 4.69 9.02
N PRO A 78 -15.60 3.55 9.70
CA PRO A 78 -16.41 3.49 10.91
C PRO A 78 -15.67 4.07 12.13
N LEU A 79 -14.38 4.38 12.02
CA LEU A 79 -13.59 4.88 13.14
C LEU A 79 -13.92 6.36 13.42
N VAL A 80 -14.30 6.63 14.66
CA VAL A 80 -14.53 8.00 15.14
C VAL A 80 -13.19 8.66 15.41
N TYR A 81 -12.98 9.85 14.85
CA TYR A 81 -11.78 10.64 15.12
C TYR A 81 -11.74 11.10 16.59
N VAL A 82 -10.62 10.83 17.26
CA VAL A 82 -10.38 11.26 18.65
C VAL A 82 -9.13 12.12 18.69
N SER A 83 -9.30 13.39 18.99
CA SER A 83 -8.20 14.34 19.15
C SER A 83 -7.53 14.21 20.52
N ARG A 84 -6.31 14.73 20.63
CA ARG A 84 -5.59 14.84 21.91
C ARG A 84 -6.30 15.67 22.98
N LYS A 85 -7.24 16.54 22.58
CA LYS A 85 -8.09 17.30 23.51
C LYS A 85 -9.16 16.41 24.15
N GLN A 86 -9.63 15.39 23.44
CA GLN A 86 -10.65 14.45 23.91
C GLN A 86 -10.02 13.29 24.69
N ASP A 87 -8.88 12.79 24.23
CA ASP A 87 -8.10 11.78 24.93
C ASP A 87 -6.63 12.23 25.03
N PRO A 88 -6.11 12.53 26.25
CA PRO A 88 -4.71 12.91 26.45
C PRO A 88 -3.68 11.88 25.96
N ASN A 89 -4.07 10.60 25.86
CA ASN A 89 -3.24 9.53 25.31
C ASN A 89 -3.21 9.50 23.78
N ALA A 90 -4.08 10.24 23.09
CA ALA A 90 -4.03 10.31 21.64
C ALA A 90 -2.75 11.05 21.19
N PRO A 91 -2.11 10.59 20.10
CA PRO A 91 -0.98 11.30 19.51
C PRO A 91 -1.43 12.68 18.99
N LEU A 92 -0.48 13.54 18.62
CA LEU A 92 -0.80 14.88 18.11
C LEU A 92 -1.72 14.86 16.88
N CYS A 93 -1.60 13.84 16.03
CA CYS A 93 -2.48 13.64 14.88
C CYS A 93 -3.89 13.16 15.26
N GLY A 94 -4.09 12.66 16.48
CA GLY A 94 -5.31 11.97 16.92
C GLY A 94 -5.37 10.49 16.52
N PHE A 95 -6.39 9.79 17.03
CA PHE A 95 -6.80 8.47 16.56
C PHE A 95 -7.86 8.57 15.46
N GLY A 96 -7.89 7.60 14.56
CA GLY A 96 -8.84 7.53 13.44
C GLY A 96 -8.18 7.10 12.14
N SER A 97 -8.87 7.34 11.02
CA SER A 97 -8.37 7.03 9.68
C SER A 97 -7.72 8.24 9.01
N PHE A 98 -6.59 7.99 8.34
CA PHE A 98 -5.77 9.00 7.71
C PHE A 98 -5.21 8.51 6.37
N HIS A 99 -4.92 9.46 5.49
CA HIS A 99 -4.18 9.23 4.26
C HIS A 99 -2.80 9.88 4.38
N GLN A 100 -1.76 9.07 4.18
CA GLN A 100 -0.38 9.52 3.99
C GLN A 100 -0.14 9.76 2.51
N GLN A 101 -0.10 11.02 2.11
CA GLN A 101 0.17 11.42 0.75
C GLN A 101 1.67 11.65 0.54
N TYR A 102 2.23 11.02 -0.48
CA TYR A 102 3.63 11.14 -0.88
C TYR A 102 3.71 11.99 -2.14
N TRP A 103 4.42 13.11 -2.06
CA TRP A 103 4.51 14.11 -3.12
C TRP A 103 5.95 14.26 -3.58
N ILE A 104 6.19 14.24 -4.88
CA ILE A 104 7.52 14.48 -5.47
C ILE A 104 7.40 15.63 -6.47
N ASP A 105 8.15 16.70 -6.22
CA ASP A 105 8.17 17.89 -7.08
C ASP A 105 6.76 18.43 -7.42
N GLY A 106 5.87 18.41 -6.42
CA GLY A 106 4.48 18.87 -6.55
C GLY A 106 3.51 17.87 -7.18
N ARG A 107 3.94 16.65 -7.53
CA ARG A 107 3.08 15.57 -8.03
C ARG A 107 2.77 14.57 -6.92
N LEU A 108 1.51 14.18 -6.77
CA LEU A 108 1.11 13.09 -5.87
C LEU A 108 1.51 11.75 -6.50
N VAL A 109 2.39 11.01 -5.84
CA VAL A 109 2.96 9.75 -6.38
C VAL A 109 2.48 8.50 -5.65
N ALA A 110 2.08 8.61 -4.39
CA ALA A 110 1.53 7.49 -3.63
C ALA A 110 0.62 7.98 -2.51
N VAL A 111 -0.33 7.14 -2.12
CA VAL A 111 -1.21 7.35 -0.97
C VAL A 111 -1.30 6.07 -0.15
N GLY A 112 -0.82 6.13 1.09
CA GLY A 112 -1.01 5.08 2.09
C GLY A 112 -2.25 5.39 2.93
N VAL A 113 -3.22 4.48 2.92
CA VAL A 113 -4.42 4.56 3.77
C VAL A 113 -4.13 3.82 5.07
N ILE A 114 -4.16 4.55 6.18
CA ILE A 114 -3.75 4.05 7.49
C ILE A 114 -4.79 4.37 8.57
N ASP A 115 -4.84 3.54 9.60
CA ASP A 115 -5.59 3.80 10.82
C ASP A 115 -4.63 3.96 11.99
N VAL A 116 -4.73 5.07 12.72
CA VAL A 116 -4.00 5.31 13.97
C VAL A 116 -4.92 4.95 15.12
N LEU A 117 -4.59 3.89 15.85
CA LEU A 117 -5.42 3.29 16.89
C LEU A 117 -4.72 3.34 18.25
N PRO A 118 -5.45 3.16 19.37
CA PRO A 118 -4.87 3.20 20.72
C PRO A 118 -3.71 2.23 20.96
N ARG A 119 -3.68 1.09 20.26
CA ARG A 119 -2.64 0.07 20.41
C ARG A 119 -1.60 0.06 19.29
N GLY A 120 -1.86 0.72 18.16
CA GLY A 120 -0.98 0.60 17.00
C GLY A 120 -1.43 1.38 15.79
N LEU A 121 -0.60 1.33 14.74
CA LEU A 121 -0.96 1.80 13.41
C LEU A 121 -1.31 0.61 12.53
N SER A 122 -2.35 0.72 11.71
CA SER A 122 -2.74 -0.30 10.74
C SER A 122 -2.59 0.21 9.32
N SER A 123 -1.83 -0.49 8.47
CA SER A 123 -1.78 -0.23 7.03
C SER A 123 -2.96 -0.91 6.35
N LYS A 124 -3.90 -0.13 5.83
CA LYS A 124 -5.11 -0.65 5.19
C LYS A 124 -4.88 -0.90 3.70
N TYR A 125 -4.38 0.11 3.00
CA TYR A 125 -4.25 0.05 1.55
C TYR A 125 -3.15 1.00 1.05
N LEU A 126 -2.54 0.68 -0.08
CA LEU A 126 -1.56 1.53 -0.74
C LEU A 126 -1.82 1.52 -2.24
N PHE A 127 -1.86 2.71 -2.84
CA PHE A 127 -1.91 2.89 -4.29
C PHE A 127 -0.92 3.98 -4.69
N TRP A 128 -0.34 3.84 -5.88
CA TRP A 128 0.76 4.70 -6.34
C TRP A 128 0.78 4.83 -7.86
N ASP A 129 1.51 5.83 -8.34
CA ASP A 129 1.69 6.08 -9.77
C ASP A 129 2.59 4.98 -10.35
N PRO A 130 2.12 4.17 -11.33
CA PRO A 130 2.86 3.02 -11.85
C PRO A 130 4.27 3.36 -12.36
N ASP A 131 4.51 4.59 -12.79
CA ASP A 131 5.82 5.09 -13.23
C ASP A 131 6.90 5.00 -12.12
N PHE A 132 6.47 4.93 -10.86
CA PHE A 132 7.35 4.81 -9.68
C PHE A 132 7.50 3.37 -9.18
N ALA A 133 6.98 2.37 -9.89
CA ALA A 133 7.04 0.97 -9.46
C ALA A 133 8.48 0.47 -9.21
N ALA A 134 9.45 0.94 -10.00
CA ALA A 134 10.86 0.59 -9.86
C ALA A 134 11.45 1.00 -8.49
N TRP A 135 10.85 1.96 -7.79
CA TRP A 135 11.31 2.44 -6.48
C TRP A 135 10.68 1.68 -5.31
N SER A 136 9.93 0.61 -5.60
CA SER A 136 9.26 -0.23 -4.60
C SER A 136 8.44 0.58 -3.57
N PRO A 137 7.40 1.35 -4.00
CA PRO A 137 6.64 2.21 -3.10
C PRO A 137 6.12 1.47 -1.85
N GLY A 138 5.67 0.21 -2.01
CA GLY A 138 5.22 -0.61 -0.87
C GLY A 138 6.27 -0.91 0.20
N ARG A 139 7.56 -0.97 -0.16
CA ARG A 139 8.64 -1.10 0.83
C ARG A 139 8.98 0.24 1.46
N PHE A 140 9.03 1.30 0.65
CA PHE A 140 9.31 2.65 1.11
C PHE A 140 8.27 3.13 2.12
N THR A 141 6.98 2.99 1.81
CA THR A 141 5.91 3.43 2.73
C THR A 141 5.89 2.60 4.01
N ALA A 142 6.14 1.29 3.93
CA ALA A 142 6.26 0.45 5.12
C ALA A 142 7.39 0.92 6.05
N LEU A 143 8.57 1.25 5.51
CA LEU A 143 9.67 1.81 6.31
C LEU A 143 9.33 3.18 6.90
N HIS A 144 8.64 4.03 6.13
CA HIS A 144 8.16 5.32 6.61
C HIS A 144 7.13 5.16 7.73
N GLU A 145 6.20 4.23 7.60
CA GLU A 145 5.19 3.90 8.62
C GLU A 145 5.84 3.30 9.89
N ILE A 146 6.89 2.47 9.77
CA ILE A 146 7.68 1.99 10.93
C ILE A 146 8.27 3.17 11.69
N ARG A 147 8.90 4.12 10.97
CA ARG A 147 9.42 5.35 11.58
C ARG A 147 8.29 6.13 12.25
N PHE A 148 7.17 6.31 11.57
CA PHE A 148 6.03 7.06 12.08
C PHE A 148 5.46 6.41 13.34
N VAL A 149 5.33 5.08 13.39
CA VAL A 149 4.94 4.35 14.60
C VAL A 149 5.88 4.64 15.76
N ARG A 150 7.20 4.67 15.54
CA ARG A 150 8.16 5.04 16.60
C ARG A 150 7.89 6.44 17.16
N ASP A 151 7.58 7.40 16.29
CA ASP A 151 7.22 8.77 16.69
C ASP A 151 5.87 8.82 17.43
N LEU A 152 4.93 7.94 17.10
CA LEU A 152 3.64 7.83 17.78
C LEU A 152 3.77 7.17 19.16
N ILE A 153 4.63 6.16 19.31
CA ILE A 153 4.91 5.49 20.60
C ILE A 153 5.44 6.49 21.63
N SER A 154 6.26 7.47 21.23
CA SER A 154 6.75 8.51 22.14
C SER A 154 5.66 9.50 22.58
N GLN A 155 4.50 9.52 21.89
CA GLN A 155 3.38 10.41 22.18
C GLN A 155 2.21 9.69 22.88
N SER A 156 2.06 8.39 22.66
CA SER A 156 0.95 7.57 23.15
C SER A 156 1.46 6.30 23.81
N SER A 157 1.25 6.20 25.13
CA SER A 157 1.77 5.09 25.96
C SER A 157 1.15 3.72 25.64
N GLY A 158 -0.06 3.72 25.08
CA GLY A 158 -0.77 2.50 24.66
C GLY A 158 -0.33 1.96 23.31
N LEU A 159 0.20 2.82 22.44
CA LEU A 159 0.59 2.49 21.08
C LEU A 159 1.90 1.71 21.10
N LYS A 160 1.91 0.52 20.51
CA LYS A 160 3.06 -0.40 20.54
C LYS A 160 3.23 -1.21 19.26
N TYR A 161 2.18 -1.36 18.47
CA TYR A 161 2.13 -2.29 17.36
C TYR A 161 2.05 -1.57 16.02
N TYR A 162 2.58 -2.23 15.00
CA TYR A 162 2.40 -1.85 13.61
C TYR A 162 1.81 -3.05 12.87
N TYR A 163 0.58 -2.91 12.40
CA TYR A 163 -0.14 -3.94 11.68
C TYR A 163 0.04 -3.72 10.18
N LEU A 164 0.92 -4.52 9.56
CA LEU A 164 1.23 -4.49 8.13
C LEU A 164 0.12 -5.08 7.23
N GLY A 165 -1.00 -5.46 7.83
CA GLY A 165 -2.08 -6.22 7.20
C GLY A 165 -1.74 -7.70 7.03
N PHE A 166 -2.51 -8.37 6.17
CA PHE A 166 -2.35 -9.80 5.92
C PHE A 166 -0.95 -10.16 5.40
N TYR A 167 -0.57 -11.41 5.65
CA TYR A 167 0.64 -12.03 5.12
C TYR A 167 0.28 -13.42 4.57
N ILE A 168 0.42 -13.59 3.26
CA ILE A 168 0.24 -14.87 2.58
C ILE A 168 1.63 -15.33 2.15
N HIS A 169 2.13 -16.39 2.79
CA HIS A 169 3.52 -16.84 2.61
C HIS A 169 3.86 -17.18 1.16
N THR A 170 2.93 -17.82 0.45
CA THR A 170 3.07 -18.22 -0.96
C THR A 170 2.97 -17.04 -1.94
N CYS A 171 2.51 -15.86 -1.51
CA CYS A 171 2.37 -14.69 -2.37
C CYS A 171 3.69 -13.91 -2.47
N ALA A 172 4.30 -13.91 -3.65
CA ALA A 172 5.56 -13.18 -3.89
C ALA A 172 5.46 -11.68 -3.58
N LYS A 173 4.31 -11.05 -3.86
CA LYS A 173 4.07 -9.62 -3.56
C LYS A 173 4.04 -9.31 -2.06
N MET A 174 3.87 -10.31 -1.20
CA MET A 174 3.73 -10.15 0.26
C MET A 174 4.94 -10.66 1.04
N ARG A 175 5.88 -11.39 0.40
CA ARG A 175 7.07 -11.93 1.06
C ARG A 175 7.91 -10.87 1.76
N TYR A 176 7.99 -9.66 1.21
CA TYR A 176 8.76 -8.56 1.80
C TYR A 176 8.34 -8.20 3.24
N LYS A 177 7.08 -8.48 3.62
CA LYS A 177 6.56 -8.17 4.95
C LYS A 177 7.27 -8.95 6.05
N ALA A 178 7.74 -10.17 5.73
CA ALA A 178 8.46 -11.03 6.67
C ALA A 178 9.90 -10.57 6.93
N GLU A 179 10.45 -9.68 6.10
CA GLU A 179 11.81 -9.16 6.25
C GLU A 179 11.91 -8.09 7.35
N TYR A 180 10.78 -7.53 7.80
CA TYR A 180 10.76 -6.57 8.88
C TYR A 180 10.74 -7.29 10.24
N GLY A 181 11.73 -6.97 11.08
CA GLY A 181 11.91 -7.59 12.39
C GLY A 181 12.08 -6.57 13.53
N PRO A 182 11.70 -6.92 14.76
CA PRO A 182 10.96 -8.13 15.13
C PRO A 182 9.49 -8.09 14.67
N SER A 183 8.93 -9.23 14.27
CA SER A 183 7.53 -9.34 13.81
C SER A 183 6.85 -10.61 14.32
N GLU A 184 5.52 -10.59 14.33
CA GLU A 184 4.67 -11.67 14.80
C GLU A 184 3.58 -11.98 13.76
N LEU A 185 3.17 -13.24 13.66
CA LEU A 185 2.02 -13.69 12.88
C LEU A 185 0.91 -14.17 13.81
N LEU A 186 -0.33 -13.87 13.47
CA LEU A 186 -1.50 -14.42 14.16
C LEU A 186 -1.77 -15.83 13.64
N CYS A 187 -1.68 -16.84 14.50
CA CYS A 187 -2.05 -18.20 14.15
C CYS A 187 -3.56 -18.30 13.89
N PRO A 188 -4.02 -18.77 12.72
CA PRO A 188 -5.45 -18.81 12.41
C PRO A 188 -6.21 -19.84 13.27
N PHE A 189 -5.53 -20.87 13.78
CA PHE A 189 -6.12 -21.93 14.61
C PHE A 189 -6.24 -21.54 16.08
N SER A 190 -5.11 -21.16 16.70
CA SER A 190 -5.06 -20.86 18.14
C SER A 190 -5.38 -19.41 18.48
N LYS A 191 -5.44 -18.52 17.47
CA LYS A 191 -5.59 -17.06 17.64
C LYS A 191 -4.52 -16.44 18.52
N MET A 192 -3.34 -17.07 18.58
CA MET A 192 -2.17 -16.58 19.29
C MET A 192 -1.20 -15.89 18.34
N TRP A 193 -0.61 -14.79 18.81
CA TRP A 193 0.53 -14.16 18.13
C TRP A 193 1.78 -15.02 18.35
N VAL A 194 2.49 -15.33 17.26
CA VAL A 194 3.69 -16.16 17.24
C VAL A 194 4.80 -15.36 16.56
N ALA A 195 5.97 -15.27 17.22
CA ALA A 195 7.13 -14.60 16.65
C ALA A 195 7.55 -15.24 15.31
N LEU A 196 7.77 -14.41 14.30
CA LEU A 196 8.17 -14.85 12.96
C LEU A 196 9.66 -15.20 12.95
N THR A 197 9.97 -16.40 13.43
CA THR A 197 11.32 -16.97 13.42
C THR A 197 11.56 -17.80 12.17
N ASP A 198 12.82 -18.11 11.85
CA ASP A 198 13.16 -19.01 10.74
C ASP A 198 12.47 -20.39 10.85
N GLN A 199 12.20 -20.85 12.08
CA GLN A 199 11.46 -22.09 12.31
C GLN A 199 10.00 -21.96 11.89
N VAL A 200 9.36 -20.83 12.19
CA VAL A 200 7.99 -20.54 11.78
C VAL A 200 7.91 -20.33 10.27
N VAL A 201 8.90 -19.68 9.67
CA VAL A 201 8.97 -19.53 8.20
C VAL A 201 9.03 -20.90 7.53
N LYS A 202 9.92 -21.80 7.98
CA LYS A 202 9.97 -23.19 7.46
C LYS A 202 8.66 -23.95 7.68
N ALA A 203 8.01 -23.74 8.82
CA ALA A 203 6.71 -24.33 9.12
C ALA A 203 5.59 -23.84 8.19
N LEU A 204 5.73 -22.66 7.56
CA LEU A 204 4.77 -22.14 6.58
C LEU A 204 4.96 -22.77 5.19
N ASP A 205 6.15 -23.29 4.88
CA ASP A 205 6.38 -24.09 3.67
C ASP A 205 5.60 -25.43 3.76
N ASP A 206 5.43 -25.94 4.98
CA ASP A 206 4.67 -27.16 5.28
C ASP A 206 3.18 -26.84 5.49
N ALA A 207 2.33 -27.21 4.53
CA ALA A 207 0.97 -26.68 4.37
C ALA A 207 -0.03 -26.83 5.56
N VAL A 208 0.27 -27.57 6.64
CA VAL A 208 -0.73 -27.85 7.70
C VAL A 208 -0.11 -28.09 9.08
N ILE A 209 0.38 -27.04 9.75
CA ILE A 209 0.64 -27.09 11.20
C ILE A 209 0.22 -25.78 11.90
N PRO A 210 -0.38 -25.84 13.10
CA PRO A 210 -0.59 -24.64 13.92
C PRO A 210 0.76 -23.97 14.20
N LEU A 211 0.86 -22.65 13.97
CA LEU A 211 2.12 -21.91 14.12
C LEU A 211 2.67 -21.96 15.57
N ASP A 212 1.79 -22.12 16.55
CA ASP A 212 2.10 -22.20 17.98
C ASP A 212 2.32 -23.63 18.50
N ALA A 213 2.25 -24.63 17.62
CA ALA A 213 2.46 -26.03 17.99
C ALA A 213 3.90 -26.27 18.45
N GLY A 214 4.89 -25.61 17.83
CA GLY A 214 6.32 -25.80 18.11
C GLY A 214 6.80 -27.25 17.91
N PRO A 215 8.12 -27.48 17.76
CA PRO A 215 8.66 -28.84 17.75
C PRO A 215 8.57 -29.54 19.13
N ASP A 216 8.27 -28.81 20.21
CA ASP A 216 8.43 -29.26 21.60
C ASP A 216 7.10 -29.63 22.32
N LYS A 217 5.95 -29.59 21.63
CA LYS A 217 4.65 -30.03 22.22
C LYS A 217 4.24 -31.45 21.87
N LYS A 218 5.11 -32.25 21.23
CA LYS A 218 4.95 -33.72 21.15
C LYS A 218 5.29 -34.36 22.52
N GLY A 219 4.54 -34.06 23.57
CA GLY A 219 4.89 -34.60 24.89
C GLY A 219 4.00 -34.30 26.09
N ARG A 220 2.94 -33.49 25.98
CA ARG A 220 2.06 -33.22 27.13
C ARG A 220 0.73 -33.95 26.98
N LYS A 221 0.68 -35.18 27.50
CA LYS A 221 -0.54 -35.98 27.68
C LYS A 221 -1.64 -35.12 28.32
N GLU A 222 -2.82 -35.14 27.69
CA GLU A 222 -4.06 -34.53 28.16
C GLU A 222 -4.38 -34.93 29.60
N ARG A 223 -4.75 -33.94 30.42
CA ARG A 223 -5.65 -34.16 31.55
C ARG A 223 -6.97 -33.49 31.22
N ARG A 224 -7.93 -34.31 30.80
CA ARG A 224 -9.35 -33.96 30.61
C ARG A 224 -9.91 -33.38 31.92
N GLY A 225 -10.32 -32.11 31.88
CA GLY A 225 -11.25 -31.50 32.84
C GLY A 225 -12.47 -31.00 32.07
N LYS A 226 -13.63 -31.63 32.29
CA LYS A 226 -14.93 -31.24 31.72
C LYS A 226 -15.32 -29.84 32.21
N GLY A 227 -15.48 -28.90 31.29
CA GLY A 227 -16.10 -27.59 31.54
C GLY A 227 -16.97 -27.23 30.34
N THR A 228 -18.27 -27.18 30.56
CA THR A 228 -19.31 -26.89 29.57
C THR A 228 -19.20 -25.45 29.09
N VAL A 229 -19.05 -25.23 27.77
CA VAL A 229 -19.11 -23.90 27.14
C VAL A 229 -20.41 -23.82 26.33
N ARG A 230 -21.07 -22.68 26.48
CA ARG A 230 -22.36 -22.31 25.90
C ARG A 230 -22.06 -21.49 24.64
N ASN A 231 -22.60 -21.90 23.49
CA ASN A 231 -22.38 -21.23 22.21
C ASN A 231 -23.24 -19.97 22.10
N GLU A 232 -22.64 -18.87 21.69
CA GLU A 232 -23.32 -17.73 21.08
C GLU A 232 -22.78 -17.65 19.65
N GLU A 233 -23.68 -17.75 18.69
CA GLU A 233 -23.45 -17.67 17.25
C GLU A 233 -23.44 -16.18 16.86
N GLU A 234 -22.34 -15.68 16.29
CA GLU A 234 -22.32 -14.40 15.60
C GLU A 234 -22.18 -14.66 14.10
N GLU A 235 -23.12 -14.09 13.34
CA GLU A 235 -23.24 -14.15 11.89
C GLU A 235 -22.17 -13.25 11.24
N ASP A 236 -21.23 -13.85 10.51
CA ASP A 236 -20.31 -13.14 9.64
C ASP A 236 -21.01 -12.81 8.31
N SER A 237 -21.15 -11.51 8.01
CA SER A 237 -21.60 -11.03 6.71
C SER A 237 -20.47 -11.17 5.68
N GLU A 238 -20.69 -12.04 4.69
CA GLU A 238 -19.86 -12.22 3.50
C GLU A 238 -19.78 -10.90 2.70
N GLY A 239 -18.57 -10.35 2.64
CA GLY A 239 -18.19 -9.32 1.68
C GLY A 239 -17.21 -9.94 0.70
N ASP A 240 -17.74 -10.52 -0.37
CA ASP A 240 -16.97 -11.16 -1.43
C ASP A 240 -16.19 -10.11 -2.23
N ASP A 241 -14.86 -10.14 -2.13
CA ASP A 241 -13.97 -9.67 -3.19
C ASP A 241 -12.84 -10.69 -3.36
N GLU A 242 -13.01 -11.49 -4.40
CA GLU A 242 -12.17 -12.61 -4.81
C GLU A 242 -10.74 -12.12 -5.16
N TRP A 243 -9.80 -12.37 -4.25
CA TRP A 243 -8.38 -12.10 -4.46
C TRP A 243 -7.75 -13.23 -5.29
N ILE A 244 -7.97 -13.23 -6.61
CA ILE A 244 -7.30 -14.17 -7.52
C ILE A 244 -5.86 -13.69 -7.75
N CYS A 245 -4.90 -14.35 -7.10
CA CYS A 245 -3.50 -14.29 -7.49
C CYS A 245 -3.28 -15.18 -8.72
N GLU A 246 -3.53 -14.66 -9.92
CA GLU A 246 -3.05 -15.32 -11.14
C GLU A 246 -1.52 -15.23 -11.17
N THR A 247 -0.89 -16.36 -10.87
CA THR A 247 0.55 -16.52 -11.02
C THR A 247 0.81 -16.73 -12.51
N LYS A 248 1.31 -15.71 -13.22
CA LYS A 248 1.87 -15.89 -14.55
C LYS A 248 3.07 -16.85 -14.43
N LYS A 249 2.87 -18.12 -14.76
CA LYS A 249 3.97 -19.02 -15.12
C LYS A 249 4.54 -18.52 -16.44
N GLY A 250 5.74 -17.94 -16.41
CA GLY A 250 6.54 -17.78 -17.61
C GLY A 250 6.96 -19.17 -18.09
N ASN A 251 6.59 -19.52 -19.31
CA ASN A 251 7.22 -20.60 -20.06
C ASN A 251 8.60 -20.07 -20.48
N GLU A 252 9.67 -20.62 -19.91
CA GLU A 252 10.98 -20.63 -20.56
C GLU A 252 11.02 -21.94 -21.35
N GLU A 253 10.84 -21.83 -22.67
CA GLU A 253 11.16 -22.90 -23.60
C GLU A 253 12.68 -22.86 -23.82
N GLU A 254 13.33 -23.96 -23.49
CA GLU A 254 14.75 -24.21 -23.73
C GLU A 254 14.97 -24.37 -25.24
N GLU A 255 15.56 -23.36 -25.89
CA GLU A 255 16.22 -23.53 -27.19
C GLU A 255 17.63 -24.11 -26.94
N GLU A 256 17.76 -25.44 -27.00
CA GLU A 256 19.06 -26.07 -27.22
C GLU A 256 19.42 -25.96 -28.70
N GLY A 257 20.36 -25.06 -29.00
CA GLY A 257 21.05 -24.98 -30.28
C GLY A 257 21.99 -26.16 -30.48
N ASN A 258 21.92 -26.79 -31.65
CA ASN A 258 22.91 -27.75 -32.11
C ASN A 258 23.22 -27.46 -33.59
N GLU A 259 24.27 -26.67 -33.81
CA GLU A 259 25.10 -26.60 -35.01
C GLU A 259 26.33 -27.47 -34.67
N GLU A 260 26.86 -28.41 -35.45
CA GLU A 260 27.19 -28.48 -36.87
C GLU A 260 27.57 -29.96 -37.16
N GLU A 261 27.29 -30.46 -38.36
CA GLU A 261 28.33 -31.06 -39.22
C GLU A 261 27.72 -31.34 -40.60
N GLY A 262 28.33 -30.74 -41.61
CA GLY A 262 27.90 -30.83 -42.99
C GLY A 262 28.30 -32.12 -43.68
N ASN A 263 27.57 -32.44 -44.75
CA ASN A 263 28.20 -32.94 -45.96
C ASN A 263 27.32 -32.62 -47.17
N GLU A 264 27.92 -31.92 -48.12
CA GLU A 264 27.46 -31.78 -49.49
C GLU A 264 27.54 -33.14 -50.19
N GLU A 265 26.57 -33.49 -51.04
CA GLU A 265 26.81 -34.06 -52.38
C GLU A 265 25.50 -34.17 -53.19
N GLU A 266 25.46 -33.34 -54.22
CA GLU A 266 24.94 -33.49 -55.60
C GLU A 266 23.91 -34.58 -55.97
N GLY A 267 22.88 -34.17 -56.74
CA GLY A 267 22.67 -34.74 -58.09
C GLY A 267 21.35 -35.47 -58.41
N ASN A 268 20.71 -35.00 -59.50
CA ASN A 268 19.71 -35.61 -60.41
C ASN A 268 18.25 -35.76 -59.95
N GLU A 269 17.27 -35.13 -60.62
CA GLU A 269 16.72 -35.30 -62.00
C GLU A 269 15.70 -36.45 -62.12
N GLU A 270 14.48 -36.08 -62.57
CA GLU A 270 13.44 -36.88 -63.26
C GLU A 270 12.85 -38.09 -62.48
N GLU A 271 11.55 -38.31 -62.30
CA GLU A 271 10.36 -38.31 -63.20
C GLU A 271 9.05 -38.17 -62.38
#